data_AF-A0AA49Q1L3-F1
#
_entry.id   AF-A0AA49Q1L3-F1
#
_cell.length_a   1.000
_cell.length_b   1.000
_cell.length_c   1.000
_cell.angle_alpha   90.00
_cell.angle_beta   90.00
_cell.angle_gamma   90.00
#
_symmetry.space_group_name_H-M   'P 1'
#
loop_
_entity.id
_entity.type
_entity.pdbx_description
1 polymer ?
#
loop_
_entity_poly.entity_id
_entity_poly.type
_entity_poly.pdbx_seq_one_letter_code
_entity_poly.pdbx_strand_id
1 'polypeptide(L)' 'MPKIYAPNKEYTGYSAGVFFINGIGYTDNKWLIQWFKEQGYEVEVVKNDRPRKLKK' A
#
# COMPACT_ATOMS: atom_id res chain seq x y z
N MET A 1 9.00 -3.26 4.73
CA MET A 1 8.60 -2.08 3.94
C MET A 1 7.07 -2.10 3.80
N PRO A 2 6.38 -1.01 4.12
CA PRO A 2 4.94 -0.85 3.90
C PRO A 2 4.58 -1.06 2.43
N LYS A 3 3.52 -1.83 2.19
CA LYS A 3 2.91 -2.01 0.87
C LYS A 3 1.67 -1.14 0.78
N ILE A 4 1.53 -0.39 -0.29
CA ILE A 4 0.33 0.38 -0.61
C ILE A 4 -0.39 -0.36 -1.72
N TYR A 5 -1.63 -0.74 -1.49
CA TYR A 5 -2.51 -1.30 -2.48
C TYR A 5 -3.39 -0.19 -3.06
N ALA A 6 -3.26 0.01 -4.37
CA ALA A 6 -4.16 0.82 -5.15
C ALA A 6 -5.52 0.12 -5.29
N PRO A 7 -6.62 0.88 -5.38
CA PRO A 7 -7.94 0.31 -5.64
C PRO A 7 -8.00 -0.44 -6.98
N ASN A 8 -7.17 -0.03 -7.94
CA ASN A 8 -7.00 -0.71 -9.20
C ASN A 8 -5.82 -1.69 -9.12
N LYS A 9 -6.14 -2.98 -9.08
CA LYS A 9 -5.17 -4.10 -8.96
C LYS A 9 -4.30 -4.33 -10.21
N GLU A 10 -4.59 -3.65 -11.30
CA GLU A 10 -3.79 -3.72 -12.54
C GLU A 10 -3.01 -2.42 -12.78
N TYR A 11 -3.12 -1.45 -11.87
CA TYR A 11 -2.46 -0.16 -12.00
C TYR A 11 -0.94 -0.31 -11.89
N THR A 12 -0.24 -0.01 -12.98
CA THR A 12 1.22 0.01 -13.02
C THR A 12 1.67 1.39 -13.48
N GLY A 13 2.41 2.09 -12.64
CA GLY A 13 2.77 3.48 -12.90
C GLY A 13 3.31 4.21 -11.67
N TYR A 14 3.70 5.48 -11.86
CA TYR A 14 4.14 6.34 -10.77
C TYR A 14 2.96 7.13 -10.19
N SER A 15 2.78 7.08 -8.88
CA SER A 15 1.79 7.87 -8.15
C SER A 15 2.45 8.54 -6.95
N ALA A 16 2.37 9.87 -6.88
CA ALA A 16 2.95 10.71 -5.82
C ALA A 16 4.43 10.40 -5.50
N GLY A 17 5.21 9.96 -6.50
CA GLY A 17 6.62 9.58 -6.33
C GLY A 17 6.85 8.13 -5.86
N VAL A 18 5.78 7.35 -5.68
CA VAL A 18 5.84 5.91 -5.42
C VAL A 18 5.55 5.16 -6.71
N PHE A 19 6.38 4.17 -7.04
CA PHE A 19 6.12 3.28 -8.16
C PHE A 19 5.18 2.14 -7.73
N PHE A 20 4.10 1.97 -8.47
CA PHE A 20 3.12 0.90 -8.31
C PHE A 20 3.28 -0.13 -9.42
N ILE A 21 3.20 -1.40 -9.06
CA ILE A 21 3.24 -2.55 -9.97
C ILE A 21 2.06 -3.45 -9.63
N ASN A 22 1.15 -3.68 -10.58
CA ASN A 22 -0.08 -4.44 -10.35
C ASN A 22 -0.87 -3.95 -9.11
N GLY A 23 -1.00 -2.63 -8.98
CA GLY A 23 -1.64 -1.99 -7.85
C GLY A 23 -0.86 -2.08 -6.54
N ILE A 24 0.38 -2.59 -6.52
CA ILE A 24 1.21 -2.68 -5.31
C ILE A 24 2.36 -1.69 -5.39
N GLY A 25 2.34 -0.68 -4.54
CA GLY A 25 3.43 0.28 -4.34
C GLY A 25 4.20 -0.02 -3.06
N TYR A 26 5.49 0.26 -3.04
CA TYR A 26 6.33 0.12 -1.85
C TYR A 26 6.84 1.50 -1.43
N THR A 27 6.58 1.89 -0.18
CA THR A 27 7.12 3.14 0.35
C THR A 27 7.49 3.01 1.82
N ASP A 28 8.64 3.53 2.19
CA ASP A 28 9.11 3.69 3.58
C ASP A 28 8.78 5.10 4.13
N ASN A 29 8.29 6.00 3.28
CA ASN A 29 7.94 7.37 3.65
C ASN A 29 6.63 7.41 4.45
N LYS A 30 6.73 7.72 5.74
CA LYS A 30 5.57 7.78 6.66
C LYS A 30 4.52 8.81 6.23
N TRP A 31 4.96 9.92 5.65
CA TRP A 31 4.07 10.96 5.16
C TRP A 31 3.22 10.48 3.98
N LEU A 32 3.85 9.77 3.03
CA LEU A 32 3.15 9.16 1.90
C LEU A 32 2.16 8.10 2.39
N ILE A 33 2.55 7.23 3.32
CA ILE A 33 1.64 6.22 3.91
C ILE A 33 0.37 6.87 4.46
N GLN A 34 0.51 7.98 5.21
CA GLN A 34 -0.64 8.67 5.77
C GLN A 34 -1.49 9.31 4.67
N TRP A 35 -0.86 10.00 3.71
CA TRP A 35 -1.55 10.60 2.58
C TRP A 35 -2.34 9.55 1.77
N PHE A 36 -1.73 8.40 1.46
CA PHE A 36 -2.39 7.29 0.79
C PHE A 36 -3.59 6.78 1.59
N LYS A 37 -3.45 6.65 2.91
CA LYS A 37 -4.56 6.25 3.79
C LYS A 37 -5.71 7.27 3.78
N GLU A 38 -5.40 8.56 3.74
CA GLU A 38 -6.39 9.64 3.63
C GLU A 38 -7.07 9.69 2.26
N GLN A 39 -6.33 9.31 1.20
CA GLN A 39 -6.86 9.18 -0.16
C GLN A 39 -7.72 7.92 -0.37
N GLY A 40 -7.79 7.01 0.61
CA GLY A 40 -8.56 5.77 0.53
C GLY A 40 -7.81 4.58 -0.06
N TYR A 41 -6.48 4.62 -0.09
CA TYR A 41 -5.64 3.49 -0.47
C TYR A 41 -5.41 2.55 0.73
N GLU A 42 -5.29 1.26 0.46
CA GLU A 42 -5.07 0.25 1.49
C GLU A 42 -3.58 0.09 1.77
N VAL A 43 -3.12 0.52 2.96
CA VAL A 43 -1.69 0.44 3.32
C VAL A 43 -1.44 -0.71 4.28
N GLU A 44 -0.80 -1.77 3.80
CA GLU A 44 -0.32 -2.90 4.58
C GLU A 44 1.10 -2.60 5.08
N VAL A 45 1.15 -2.00 6.28
CA VAL A 45 2.39 -1.93 7.03
C VAL A 45 2.65 -3.33 7.56
N VAL A 46 3.60 -4.06 6.96
CA VAL A 46 4.09 -5.35 7.49
C VAL A 46 4.79 -5.08 8.84
N LYS A 47 4.00 -4.80 9.88
CA LYS A 47 4.42 -4.98 11.25
C LYS A 47 4.44 -6.48 11.44
N ASN A 48 5.62 -7.05 11.65
CA ASN A 48 5.79 -8.47 11.95
C ASN A 48 5.24 -8.83 13.35
N ASP A 49 3.99 -8.42 13.63
CA ASP A 49 3.24 -8.79 14.81
C ASP A 49 1.82 -9.15 14.36
N ARG A 50 1.67 -10.45 14.04
CA ARG A 50 0.46 -11.29 14.06
C ARG A 50 -0.20 -11.66 12.72
N PRO A 51 -0.52 -12.96 12.55
CA PRO A 51 -1.28 -13.45 11.40
C PRO A 51 -2.76 -13.08 11.58
N ARG A 52 -3.31 -12.22 10.74
CA ARG A 52 -4.76 -11.91 10.75
C ARG A 52 -5.46 -12.49 9.52
N LYS A 53 -5.87 -13.75 9.71
CA LYS A 53 -7.10 -14.41 9.22
C LYS A 53 -7.65 -13.93 7.87
N LEU A 54 -7.31 -14.67 6.83
CA LEU A 54 -8.21 -14.92 5.71
C LEU A 54 -9.40 -15.73 6.25
N LYS A 55 -10.59 -15.12 6.40
CA LYS A 55 -11.81 -15.84 6.75
C LYS A 55 -12.23 -16.70 5.56
N LYS A 56 -12.38 -18.01 5.83
CA LYS A 56 -12.95 -19.04 4.95
C LYS A 56 -14.47 -18.95 4.94
#